data_AF-A0A6G3RYQ7-F1
#
_entry.id   AF-A0A6G3RYQ7-F1
#
_cell.length_a   1.000
_cell.length_b   1.000
_cell.length_c   1.000
_cell.angle_alpha   90.00
_cell.angle_beta   90.00
_cell.angle_gamma   90.00
#
_symmetry.space_group_name_H-M   'P 1'
#
loop_
_entity.id
_entity.type
_entity.pdbx_description
1 polymer ?
#
loop_
_entity_poly.entity_id
_entity_poly.type
_entity_poly.pdbx_seq_one_letter_code
_entity_poly.pdbx_strand_id
1 'polypeptide(L)'
;LAAVAKPGRHLRTRTALRDSDGRAVATPRGTSILNGGPELVRDGRLHVTPAADGMVQPGNPSFSYGWVHKRNPRTLAGVDAAGRTVLVAADGRSTGALGLSIPESAAVAKSLGLRDAMNLDGGGSTTMVTGTDVINYPSDATGERPVGDALLVLPDRH
;
A
#
# COMPACT_ATOMS: atom_id res chain seq x y z
N LEU A 1 -21.95 -3.00 -21.70
CA LEU A 1 -22.39 -4.40 -21.46
C LEU A 1 -23.76 -4.71 -22.08
N ALA A 2 -24.78 -3.86 -21.90
CA ALA A 2 -26.12 -4.06 -22.50
C ALA A 2 -26.14 -4.21 -24.03
N ALA A 3 -25.16 -3.64 -24.76
CA ALA A 3 -25.07 -3.76 -26.22
C ALA A 3 -24.50 -5.11 -26.73
N VAL A 4 -23.88 -5.92 -25.87
CA VAL A 4 -23.15 -7.15 -26.27
C VAL A 4 -23.57 -8.41 -25.52
N ALA A 5 -24.29 -8.28 -24.40
CA ALA A 5 -24.84 -9.40 -23.65
C ALA A 5 -26.32 -9.60 -24.04
N LYS A 6 -26.59 -10.60 -24.89
CA LYS A 6 -27.95 -11.04 -25.20
C LYS A 6 -28.41 -12.06 -24.14
N PRO A 7 -29.64 -11.95 -23.59
CA PRO A 7 -30.21 -12.98 -22.73
C PRO A 7 -30.08 -14.37 -23.37
N GLY A 8 -29.64 -15.36 -22.60
CA GLY A 8 -29.40 -16.73 -23.06
C GLY A 8 -28.03 -17.01 -23.67
N ARG A 9 -27.17 -16.00 -23.90
CA ARG A 9 -25.81 -16.23 -24.39
C ARG A 9 -24.85 -16.59 -23.25
N HIS A 10 -24.18 -17.74 -23.37
CA HIS A 10 -23.10 -18.09 -22.45
C HIS A 10 -21.91 -17.13 -22.62
N LEU A 11 -21.52 -16.50 -21.52
CA LEU A 11 -20.30 -15.69 -21.44
C LEU A 11 -19.17 -16.55 -20.88
N ARG A 12 -18.01 -16.50 -21.52
CA ARG A 12 -16.76 -17.06 -20.98
C ARG A 12 -15.91 -15.90 -20.50
N THR A 13 -15.69 -15.85 -19.20
CA THR A 13 -14.73 -14.92 -18.59
C THR A 13 -13.36 -15.59 -18.51
N ARG A 14 -12.31 -14.82 -18.76
CA ARG A 14 -10.93 -15.21 -18.48
C ARG A 14 -10.28 -14.08 -17.70
N THR A 15 -9.65 -14.43 -16.60
CA THR A 15 -8.91 -13.48 -15.76
C THR A 15 -7.44 -13.88 -15.81
N ALA A 16 -6.56 -12.88 -15.94
CA ALA A 16 -5.12 -13.07 -15.88
C ALA A 16 -4.50 -11.88 -15.17
N LEU A 17 -3.46 -12.14 -14.38
CA LEU A 17 -2.59 -11.10 -13.83
C LEU A 17 -1.37 -10.96 -14.74
N ARG A 18 -0.90 -9.74 -14.97
CA ARG A 18 0.31 -9.46 -15.74
C ARG A 18 1.22 -8.52 -14.98
N ASP A 19 2.52 -8.68 -15.18
CA ASP A 19 3.54 -7.75 -14.68
C ASP A 19 3.63 -6.49 -15.56
N SER A 20 4.54 -5.57 -15.21
CA SER A 20 4.77 -4.33 -15.97
C SER A 20 5.27 -4.56 -17.40
N ASP A 21 5.88 -5.71 -17.67
CA ASP A 21 6.38 -6.10 -18.99
C ASP A 21 5.32 -6.90 -19.78
N GLY A 22 4.11 -7.04 -19.23
CA GLY A 22 2.99 -7.75 -19.83
C GLY A 22 3.08 -9.28 -19.72
N ARG A 23 4.05 -9.82 -18.98
CA ARG A 23 4.17 -11.28 -18.77
C ARG A 23 3.10 -11.75 -17.81
N ALA A 24 2.56 -12.94 -18.05
CA ALA A 24 1.55 -13.52 -17.17
C ALA A 24 2.17 -13.89 -15.82
N VAL A 25 1.52 -13.48 -14.73
CA VAL A 25 1.90 -13.84 -13.36
C VAL A 25 1.05 -15.02 -12.93
N ALA A 26 1.71 -16.10 -12.51
CA ALA A 26 1.03 -17.26 -11.97
C ALA A 26 0.42 -16.91 -10.60
N THR A 27 -0.86 -17.23 -10.42
CA THR A 27 -1.59 -17.07 -9.15
C THR A 27 -2.03 -18.44 -8.66
N PRO A 28 -1.12 -19.28 -8.16
CA PRO A 28 -1.49 -20.57 -7.58
C PRO A 28 -2.46 -20.40 -6.40
N ARG A 29 -3.12 -21.49 -6.02
CA ARG A 29 -4.03 -21.48 -4.86
C ARG A 29 -3.26 -21.04 -3.62
N GLY A 30 -3.81 -20.07 -2.87
CA GLY A 30 -3.17 -19.50 -1.69
C GLY A 30 -2.42 -18.19 -1.95
N THR A 31 -2.32 -17.73 -3.21
CA THR A 31 -1.81 -16.39 -3.51
C THR A 31 -2.86 -15.33 -3.14
N SER A 32 -2.47 -14.42 -2.26
CA SER A 32 -3.18 -13.17 -1.99
C SER A 32 -2.46 -12.01 -2.68
N ILE A 33 -3.22 -11.05 -3.20
CA ILE A 33 -2.69 -9.86 -3.86
C ILE A 33 -3.36 -8.66 -3.22
N LEU A 34 -2.55 -7.70 -2.79
CA LEU A 34 -2.98 -6.40 -2.31
C LEU A 34 -2.45 -5.34 -3.27
N ASN A 35 -3.29 -4.36 -3.60
CA ASN A 35 -2.86 -3.17 -4.32
C ASN A 35 -2.48 -2.07 -3.32
N GLY A 36 -1.52 -1.25 -3.72
CA GLY A 36 -1.13 -0.05 -2.99
C GLY A 36 -0.38 0.88 -3.92
N GLY A 37 0.44 1.75 -3.34
CA GLY A 37 1.33 2.64 -4.06
C GLY A 37 1.56 3.93 -3.28
N PRO A 38 2.53 4.74 -3.73
CA PRO A 38 3.45 4.44 -4.81
C PRO A 38 4.55 3.47 -4.39
N GLU A 39 5.31 2.98 -5.35
CA GLU A 39 6.59 2.33 -5.08
C GLU A 39 7.54 3.33 -4.39
N LEU A 40 8.36 2.80 -3.49
CA LEU A 40 9.28 3.57 -2.67
C LEU A 40 10.73 3.15 -2.90
N VAL A 41 10.97 1.84 -2.94
CA VAL A 41 12.30 1.25 -3.09
C VAL A 41 12.21 0.08 -4.05
N ARG A 42 13.18 -0.02 -4.97
CA ARG A 42 13.38 -1.14 -5.89
C ARG A 42 14.85 -1.54 -5.90
N ASP A 43 15.13 -2.83 -5.75
CA ASP A 43 16.50 -3.36 -5.74
C ASP A 43 17.47 -2.60 -4.81
N GLY A 44 16.98 -2.24 -3.61
CA GLY A 44 17.72 -1.53 -2.57
C GLY A 44 17.97 -0.05 -2.86
N ARG A 45 17.38 0.50 -3.93
CA ARG A 45 17.52 1.91 -4.34
C ARG A 45 16.17 2.61 -4.23
N LEU A 46 16.21 3.90 -3.90
CA LEU A 46 15.00 4.73 -3.92
C LEU A 46 14.42 4.70 -5.34
N HIS A 47 13.16 4.31 -5.46
CA HIS A 47 12.41 4.26 -6.70
C HIS A 47 11.01 4.82 -6.44
N VAL A 48 10.96 6.14 -6.25
CA VAL A 48 9.77 6.85 -5.77
C VAL A 48 8.94 7.28 -6.97
N THR A 49 7.83 6.60 -7.22
CA THR A 49 7.05 6.70 -8.48
C THR A 49 5.64 7.32 -8.34
N PRO A 50 5.39 8.33 -7.50
CA PRO A 50 4.04 8.86 -7.29
C PRO A 50 3.37 9.38 -8.56
N ALA A 51 4.13 9.85 -9.56
CA ALA A 51 3.54 10.28 -10.82
C ALA A 51 3.10 9.10 -11.70
N ALA A 52 3.97 8.10 -11.87
CA ALA A 52 3.66 6.91 -12.66
C ALA A 52 2.52 6.09 -12.01
N ASP A 53 2.43 6.10 -10.68
CA ASP A 53 1.44 5.35 -9.92
C ASP A 53 0.13 6.14 -9.67
N GLY A 54 -0.06 7.28 -10.35
CA GLY A 54 -1.33 8.02 -10.35
C GLY A 54 -1.57 8.93 -9.15
N MET A 55 -0.57 9.11 -8.29
CA MET A 55 -0.64 10.00 -7.11
C MET A 55 -0.30 11.45 -7.42
N VAL A 56 0.24 11.74 -8.62
CA VAL A 56 0.38 13.10 -9.14
C VAL A 56 -0.66 13.31 -10.24
N GLN A 57 -1.62 14.19 -9.97
CA GLN A 57 -2.73 14.50 -10.85
C GLN A 57 -2.58 15.93 -11.36
N PRO A 58 -2.26 16.16 -12.66
CA PRO A 58 -2.05 17.49 -13.21
C PRO A 58 -3.25 18.45 -13.02
N GLY A 59 -4.47 17.92 -13.08
CA GLY A 59 -5.70 18.68 -12.83
C GLY A 59 -6.07 18.86 -11.35
N ASN A 60 -5.28 18.31 -10.42
CA ASN A 60 -5.53 18.36 -8.99
C ASN A 60 -4.21 18.49 -8.19
N PRO A 61 -3.54 19.66 -8.27
CA PRO A 61 -2.28 19.89 -7.58
C PRO A 61 -2.44 19.84 -6.05
N SER A 62 -3.60 20.23 -5.51
CA SER A 62 -3.89 20.14 -4.08
C SER A 62 -3.91 18.70 -3.57
N PHE A 63 -4.50 17.77 -4.33
CA PHE A 63 -4.41 16.34 -4.03
C PHE A 63 -2.95 15.88 -4.05
N SER A 64 -2.22 16.19 -5.12
CA SER A 64 -0.82 15.78 -5.28
C SER A 64 0.04 16.29 -4.13
N TYR A 65 -0.11 17.56 -3.75
CA TYR A 65 0.57 18.14 -2.59
C TYR A 65 0.17 17.46 -1.29
N GLY A 66 -1.13 17.36 -1.02
CA GLY A 66 -1.66 16.80 0.23
C GLY A 66 -1.32 15.33 0.43
N TRP A 67 -1.17 14.57 -0.66
CA TRP A 67 -0.93 13.13 -0.63
C TRP A 67 0.54 12.76 -0.77
N VAL A 68 1.31 13.44 -1.65
CA VAL A 68 2.72 13.10 -1.93
C VAL A 68 3.69 13.89 -1.04
N HIS A 69 3.49 15.21 -0.93
CA HIS A 69 4.49 16.11 -0.33
C HIS A 69 4.20 16.44 1.13
N LYS A 70 2.93 16.57 1.52
CA LYS A 70 2.54 16.80 2.91
C LYS A 70 2.76 15.52 3.73
N ARG A 71 3.25 15.71 4.96
CA ARG A 71 3.36 14.65 5.95
C ARG A 71 1.99 14.14 6.39
N ASN A 72 1.83 12.83 6.37
CA ASN A 72 0.64 12.13 6.84
C ASN A 72 1.06 10.85 7.57
N PRO A 73 0.20 10.25 8.39
CA PRO A 73 0.38 8.86 8.80
C PRO A 73 0.51 7.96 7.56
N ARG A 74 1.35 6.94 7.63
CA ARG A 74 1.64 6.03 6.50
C ARG A 74 1.70 4.59 6.96
N THR A 75 1.23 3.71 6.10
CA THR A 75 1.49 2.27 6.19
C THR A 75 2.42 1.88 5.05
N LEU A 76 3.53 1.20 5.33
CA LEU A 76 4.48 0.72 4.33
C LEU A 76 4.58 -0.81 4.42
N ALA A 77 4.84 -1.46 3.29
CA ALA A 77 5.18 -2.87 3.23
C ALA A 77 6.37 -3.08 2.30
N GLY A 78 7.24 -4.02 2.65
CA GLY A 78 8.35 -4.40 1.80
C GLY A 78 9.02 -5.68 2.24
N VAL A 79 10.07 -6.04 1.51
CA VAL A 79 10.93 -7.19 1.80
C VAL A 79 12.37 -6.74 1.89
N ASP A 80 13.13 -7.34 2.80
CA ASP A 80 14.57 -7.13 2.88
C ASP A 80 15.35 -8.11 2.01
N ALA A 81 16.69 -7.99 2.02
CA ALA A 81 17.57 -8.87 1.25
C ALA A 81 17.54 -10.35 1.70
N ALA A 82 17.04 -10.65 2.90
CA ALA A 82 16.86 -12.00 3.42
C ALA A 82 15.48 -12.58 3.07
N GLY A 83 14.61 -11.81 2.39
CA GLY A 83 13.26 -12.23 2.03
C GLY A 83 12.25 -12.08 3.17
N ARG A 84 12.59 -11.40 4.27
CA ARG A 84 11.66 -11.15 5.38
C ARG A 84 10.70 -10.03 5.00
N THR A 85 9.41 -10.24 5.23
CA THR A 85 8.40 -9.19 5.10
C THR A 85 8.48 -8.24 6.28
N VAL A 86 8.46 -6.94 5.99
CA VAL A 86 8.43 -5.88 6.99
C VAL A 86 7.20 -5.01 6.74
N LEU A 87 6.40 -4.82 7.78
CA LEU A 87 5.24 -3.93 7.80
C LEU A 87 5.56 -2.76 8.73
N VAL A 88 5.27 -1.54 8.29
CA VAL A 88 5.57 -0.31 9.04
C VAL A 88 4.31 0.52 9.15
N ALA A 89 3.96 0.95 10.36
CA ALA A 89 3.00 2.02 10.60
C ALA A 89 3.76 3.23 11.14
N ALA A 90 3.59 4.37 10.48
CA ALA A 90 4.14 5.65 10.90
C ALA A 90 2.99 6.58 11.28
N ASP A 91 2.95 7.00 12.54
CA ASP A 91 1.94 7.94 13.04
C ASP A 91 2.12 9.34 12.46
N GLY A 92 1.04 10.12 12.45
CA GLY A 92 1.06 11.46 11.88
C GLY A 92 -0.12 12.33 12.29
N ARG A 93 -0.10 13.60 11.84
CA ARG A 93 -1.14 14.62 12.14
C ARG A 93 -1.32 14.91 13.63
N SER A 94 -0.33 14.63 14.46
CA SER A 94 -0.31 15.03 15.87
C SER A 94 0.93 15.88 16.18
N THR A 95 0.95 16.53 17.34
CA THR A 95 2.11 17.30 17.80
C THR A 95 3.30 16.40 18.20
N GLY A 96 3.03 15.14 18.58
CA GLY A 96 4.06 14.15 18.88
C GLY A 96 4.60 13.41 17.65
N ALA A 97 3.81 13.32 16.58
CA ALA A 97 4.19 12.70 15.32
C ALA A 97 3.59 13.46 14.14
N LEU A 98 4.46 14.05 13.31
CA LEU A 98 4.01 14.83 12.14
C LEU A 98 3.58 13.93 10.96
N GLY A 99 4.07 12.70 10.90
CA GLY A 99 3.92 11.80 9.76
C GLY A 99 5.07 11.89 8.77
N LEU A 100 4.90 11.23 7.63
CA LEU A 100 5.87 11.16 6.55
C LEU A 100 5.26 11.62 5.23
N SER A 101 6.02 12.39 4.46
CA SER A 101 5.80 12.56 3.02
C SER A 101 6.23 11.27 2.29
N ILE A 102 5.84 11.10 1.03
CA ILE A 102 6.24 9.92 0.25
C ILE A 102 7.76 9.78 0.11
N PRO A 103 8.54 10.86 -0.18
CA PRO A 103 10.00 10.76 -0.18
C PRO A 103 10.59 10.35 1.18
N GLU A 104 10.03 10.84 2.28
CA GLU A 104 10.47 10.46 3.63
C GLU A 104 10.12 9.00 3.95
N SER A 105 8.95 8.52 3.54
CA SER A 105 8.59 7.10 3.62
C SER A 105 9.60 6.21 2.89
N ALA A 106 10.04 6.64 1.70
CA ALA A 106 11.04 5.90 0.94
C ALA A 106 12.42 5.92 1.61
N ALA A 107 12.80 7.05 2.20
CA ALA A 107 14.04 7.14 2.99
C ALA A 107 14.00 6.20 4.21
N VAL A 108 12.87 6.13 4.92
CA VAL A 108 12.66 5.19 6.05
C VAL A 108 12.72 3.74 5.57
N ALA A 109 12.00 3.39 4.51
CA ALA A 109 12.03 2.05 3.94
C ALA A 109 13.47 1.62 3.58
N LYS A 110 14.22 2.51 2.94
CA LYS A 110 15.63 2.26 2.61
C LYS A 110 16.52 2.15 3.86
N SER A 111 16.32 3.00 4.87
CA SER A 111 17.12 2.95 6.10
C SER A 111 16.86 1.69 6.93
N LEU A 112 15.65 1.13 6.83
CA LEU A 112 15.30 -0.17 7.41
C LEU A 112 15.90 -1.36 6.63
N GLY A 113 16.62 -1.12 5.53
CA GLY A 113 17.26 -2.15 4.73
C GLY A 113 16.31 -2.90 3.79
N LEU A 114 15.15 -2.33 3.49
CA LEU A 114 14.23 -2.94 2.53
C LEU A 114 14.84 -2.89 1.14
N ARG A 115 14.79 -4.02 0.45
CA ARG A 115 15.22 -4.16 -0.93
C ARG A 115 14.12 -3.67 -1.87
N ASP A 116 12.90 -4.10 -1.64
CA ASP A 116 11.72 -3.70 -2.40
C ASP A 116 10.64 -3.25 -1.42
N ALA A 117 10.06 -2.08 -1.64
CA ALA A 117 9.08 -1.51 -0.73
C ALA A 117 8.09 -0.59 -1.45
N MET A 118 6.86 -0.59 -0.96
CA MET A 118 5.79 0.27 -1.43
C MET A 118 5.00 0.87 -0.27
N ASN A 119 4.36 1.99 -0.54
CA ASN A 119 3.38 2.58 0.36
C ASN A 119 2.02 1.85 0.21
N LEU A 120 1.27 1.72 1.30
CA LEU A 120 -0.11 1.23 1.35
C LEU A 120 -1.06 2.39 1.72
N ASP A 121 -2.34 2.10 1.98
CA ASP A 121 -3.25 3.14 2.45
C ASP A 121 -2.74 3.79 3.75
N GLY A 122 -3.01 5.08 3.89
CA GLY A 122 -2.43 5.94 4.92
C GLY A 122 -3.44 6.90 5.55
N GLY A 123 -2.95 7.95 6.18
CA GLY A 123 -3.81 8.88 6.91
C GLY A 123 -4.56 8.16 8.04
N GLY A 124 -5.85 8.46 8.19
CA GLY A 124 -6.69 7.85 9.24
C GLY A 124 -6.80 6.33 9.16
N SER A 125 -6.47 5.73 8.02
CA SER A 125 -6.45 4.27 7.85
C SER A 125 -5.20 3.60 8.42
N THR A 126 -4.18 4.35 8.84
CA THR A 126 -2.93 3.78 9.39
C THR A 126 -3.20 3.24 10.79
N THR A 127 -3.34 1.92 10.88
CA THR A 127 -3.52 1.21 12.14
C THR A 127 -2.69 -0.06 12.14
N MET A 128 -1.97 -0.31 13.24
CA MET A 128 -1.25 -1.55 13.50
C MET A 128 -1.68 -2.10 14.85
N VAL A 129 -1.99 -3.40 14.86
CA VAL A 129 -2.52 -4.11 16.02
C VAL A 129 -1.63 -5.30 16.33
N THR A 130 -1.35 -5.52 17.61
CA THR A 130 -0.70 -6.75 18.10
C THR A 130 -1.60 -7.40 19.15
N GLY A 131 -2.04 -8.62 18.90
CA GLY A 131 -3.08 -9.24 19.73
C GLY A 131 -4.39 -8.46 19.62
N THR A 132 -4.83 -7.85 20.72
CA THR A 132 -6.02 -6.98 20.78
C THR A 132 -5.68 -5.50 20.85
N ASP A 133 -4.40 -5.16 20.92
CA ASP A 133 -3.96 -3.81 21.27
C ASP A 133 -3.50 -3.07 20.02
N VAL A 134 -4.07 -1.88 19.81
CA VAL A 134 -3.57 -0.92 18.83
C VAL A 134 -2.26 -0.36 19.37
N ILE A 135 -1.18 -0.51 18.60
CA ILE A 135 0.19 -0.14 19.03
C ILE A 135 0.69 1.17 18.42
N ASN A 136 -0.14 1.82 17.62
CA ASN A 136 0.12 3.14 17.04
C ASN A 136 -0.99 4.14 17.44
N TYR A 137 -0.94 5.37 16.93
CA TYR A 137 -1.91 6.42 17.25
C TYR A 137 -2.75 6.78 16.01
N PRO A 138 -3.95 6.17 15.82
CA PRO A 138 -4.85 6.53 14.73
C PRO A 138 -5.15 8.02 14.67
N SER A 139 -5.08 8.61 13.48
CA SER A 139 -5.03 10.07 13.33
C SER A 139 -6.39 10.76 13.24
N ASP A 140 -7.47 9.99 13.02
CA ASP A 140 -8.80 10.57 12.90
C ASP A 140 -9.34 10.94 14.28
N ALA A 141 -10.06 12.06 14.37
CA ALA A 141 -10.61 12.52 15.66
C ALA A 141 -11.59 11.54 16.30
N THR A 142 -12.17 10.63 15.51
CA THR A 142 -13.08 9.57 15.96
C THR A 142 -12.36 8.29 16.38
N GLY A 143 -11.02 8.25 16.31
CA GLY A 143 -10.21 7.06 16.61
C GLY A 143 -9.93 6.21 15.36
N GLU A 144 -9.88 4.89 15.53
CA GLU A 144 -9.62 3.93 14.45
C GLU A 144 -10.69 4.04 13.34
N ARG A 145 -10.24 4.04 12.08
CA ARG A 145 -11.10 4.12 10.91
C ARG A 145 -11.44 2.72 10.38
N PRO A 146 -12.71 2.43 10.03
CA PRO A 146 -13.05 1.24 9.26
C PRO A 146 -12.35 1.23 7.90
N VAL A 147 -11.65 0.15 7.57
CA VAL A 147 -10.92 -0.05 6.30
C VAL A 147 -11.54 -1.17 5.48
N GLY A 148 -11.27 -1.16 4.16
CA GLY A 148 -11.82 -2.17 3.24
C GLY A 148 -11.13 -3.53 3.32
N ASP A 149 -9.83 -3.54 3.59
CA ASP A 149 -8.98 -4.73 3.65
C ASP A 149 -7.86 -4.54 4.69
N ALA A 150 -7.23 -5.63 5.13
CA ALA A 150 -6.10 -5.63 6.06
C ALA A 150 -5.08 -6.72 5.73
N LEU A 151 -3.81 -6.51 6.13
CA LEU A 151 -2.78 -7.54 6.13
C LEU A 151 -2.71 -8.18 7.52
N LEU A 152 -2.91 -9.50 7.58
CA LEU A 152 -2.87 -10.25 8.83
C LEU A 152 -1.67 -11.20 8.83
N VAL A 153 -0.87 -11.14 9.89
CA VAL A 153 0.11 -12.19 10.20
C VAL A 153 -0.59 -13.20 11.10
N LEU A 154 -0.95 -14.34 10.52
CA LEU A 154 -1.64 -15.41 11.24
C LEU A 154 -0.61 -16.36 11.86
N PRO A 155 -0.90 -16.96 13.02
CA PRO A 155 -0.08 -18.04 13.55
C PRO A 155 -0.08 -19.23 12.57
N ASP A 156 1.01 -20.00 12.59
CA ASP A 156 1.09 -21.22 11.80
C ASP A 156 -0.09 -22.14 12.13
N ARG A 157 -0.75 -22.62 11.08
CA ARG A 157 -1.77 -23.66 11.21
C ARG A 157 -1.03 -24.99 11.28
N HIS A 158 -0.85 -25.50 12.49
CA HIS A 158 -0.49 -26.90 12.70
C HIS A 158 -1.60 -27.83 12.20
#